data_AF-A0AAW4I2T8-F1
#
_entry.id   AF-A0AAW4I2T8-F1
#
_cell.length_a   1.000
_cell.length_b   1.000
_cell.length_c   1.000
_cell.angle_alpha   90.00
_cell.angle_beta   90.00
_cell.angle_gamma   90.00
#
_symmetry.space_group_name_H-M   'P 1'
#
loop_
_entity.id
_entity.type
_entity.pdbx_description
1 polymer ?
#
loop_
_entity_poly.entity_id
_entity_poly.type
_entity_poly.pdbx_seq_one_letter_code
_entity_poly.pdbx_strand_id
1 'polypeptide(L)'
;MTPEQKLMHMVLINHASFDDVYTVPEDLSAENIERYYNEADDADGGYALQDARSEIRCSGIETNIRPPSSSHYEAKSVAAQYIDGSWVGWTYWYGGGKHGEPEAIDWMDEAYDLNCEEKQVTVTQRTFTRPPTTA
;
A
#
# COMPACT_ATOMS: atom_id res chain seq x y z
N MET A 1 14.19 9.78 -0.67
CA MET A 1 13.06 9.58 0.25
C MET A 1 13.17 8.18 0.82
N THR A 2 12.92 8.04 2.11
CA THR A 2 12.72 6.72 2.75
C THR A 2 11.42 6.07 2.23
N PRO A 3 11.19 4.76 2.43
CA PRO A 3 9.93 4.10 2.10
C PRO A 3 8.69 4.80 2.69
N GLU A 4 8.76 5.16 3.98
CA GLU A 4 7.72 5.94 4.66
C GLU A 4 7.44 7.27 3.96
N GLN A 5 8.49 8.04 3.66
CA GLN A 5 8.38 9.32 2.94
C GLN A 5 7.81 9.16 1.53
N LYS A 6 8.09 8.04 0.85
CA LYS A 6 7.48 7.73 -0.45
C LYS A 6 5.98 7.49 -0.31
N LEU A 7 5.53 6.79 0.72
CA LEU A 7 4.11 6.58 1.00
C LEU A 7 3.41 7.90 1.35
N MET A 8 4.03 8.75 2.19
CA MET A 8 3.52 10.10 2.46
C MET A 8 3.32 10.88 1.17
N HIS A 9 4.30 10.86 0.25
CA HIS A 9 4.16 11.54 -1.03
C HIS A 9 3.06 10.93 -1.92
N MET A 10 2.92 9.60 -1.94
CA MET A 10 1.82 8.95 -2.66
C MET A 10 0.45 9.37 -2.12
N VAL A 11 0.30 9.52 -0.80
CA VAL A 11 -0.92 10.03 -0.18
C VAL A 11 -1.19 11.48 -0.62
N LEU A 12 -0.18 12.35 -0.64
CA LEU A 12 -0.35 13.74 -1.08
C LEU A 12 -0.74 13.84 -2.56
N ILE A 13 -0.13 13.02 -3.43
CA ILE A 13 -0.51 12.93 -4.85
C ILE A 13 -1.96 12.47 -4.99
N ASN A 14 -2.35 11.44 -4.24
CA ASN A 14 -3.70 10.90 -4.28
C ASN A 14 -4.72 11.92 -3.77
N HIS A 15 -4.43 12.62 -2.67
CA HIS A 15 -5.25 13.71 -2.14
C HIS A 15 -5.45 14.84 -3.17
N ALA A 16 -4.36 15.30 -3.81
CA ALA A 16 -4.42 16.30 -4.87
C ALA A 16 -5.23 15.86 -6.11
N SER A 17 -5.50 14.56 -6.28
CA SER A 17 -6.29 14.05 -7.40
C SER A 17 -7.80 14.17 -7.20
N PHE A 18 -8.26 14.31 -5.94
CA PHE A 18 -9.67 14.43 -5.59
C PHE A 18 -10.05 15.83 -5.05
N ASP A 19 -9.06 16.58 -4.56
CA ASP A 19 -9.25 17.92 -4.02
C ASP A 19 -9.03 18.98 -5.12
N ASP A 20 -10.04 19.79 -5.39
CA ASP A 20 -9.99 20.85 -6.41
C ASP A 20 -9.10 22.05 -6.02
N VAL A 21 -8.65 22.12 -4.77
CA VAL A 21 -7.88 23.24 -4.19
C VAL A 21 -6.45 22.81 -3.84
N TYR A 22 -6.27 21.61 -3.28
CA TYR A 22 -4.96 21.13 -2.87
C TYR A 22 -4.09 20.74 -4.07
N THR A 23 -2.85 21.24 -4.09
CA THR A 23 -1.85 20.86 -5.09
C THR A 23 -0.56 20.41 -4.40
N VAL A 24 0.07 19.36 -4.94
CA VAL A 24 1.36 18.90 -4.45
C VAL A 24 2.42 20.02 -4.61
N PRO A 25 3.14 20.41 -3.54
CA PRO A 25 4.16 21.46 -3.61
C PRO A 25 5.29 21.15 -4.61
N GLU A 26 5.71 22.14 -5.41
CA GLU A 26 6.77 21.96 -6.42
C GLU A 26 8.16 21.74 -5.82
N ASP A 27 8.42 22.25 -4.61
CA ASP A 27 9.69 22.11 -3.88
C ASP A 27 9.74 20.86 -2.99
N LEU A 28 8.80 19.93 -3.15
CA LEU A 28 8.71 18.71 -2.36
C LEU A 28 9.97 17.85 -2.54
N SER A 29 10.55 17.45 -1.41
CA SER A 29 11.81 16.73 -1.31
C SER A 29 11.82 15.80 -0.09
N ALA A 30 12.85 14.98 0.04
CA ALA A 30 13.02 14.13 1.23
C ALA A 30 13.21 14.94 2.54
N GLU A 31 13.59 16.21 2.46
CA GLU A 31 13.86 17.04 3.65
C GLU A 31 12.60 17.74 4.18
N ASN A 32 11.56 17.93 3.35
CA ASN A 32 10.36 18.70 3.71
C ASN A 32 9.04 17.92 3.56
N ILE A 33 9.07 16.68 3.05
CA ILE A 33 7.88 15.87 2.83
C ILE A 33 7.06 15.66 4.11
N GLU A 34 7.70 15.35 5.24
CA GLU A 34 7.02 15.14 6.52
C GLU A 34 6.30 16.41 6.98
N ARG A 35 6.91 17.59 6.76
CA ARG A 35 6.26 18.88 7.05
C ARG A 35 5.00 19.04 6.22
N TYR A 36 5.10 18.87 4.90
CA TYR A 36 3.94 19.03 4.01
C TYR A 36 2.84 17.99 4.27
N TYR A 37 3.25 16.77 4.61
CA TYR A 37 2.32 15.72 4.99
C TYR A 37 1.57 16.10 6.26
N ASN A 38 2.27 16.52 7.33
CA ASN A 38 1.63 16.91 8.59
C ASN A 38 0.77 18.17 8.43
N GLU A 39 1.22 19.18 7.67
CA GLU A 39 0.43 20.38 7.38
C GLU A 39 -0.88 20.05 6.64
N ALA A 40 -0.85 19.07 5.72
CA ALA A 40 -2.03 18.59 5.03
C ALA A 40 -2.90 17.68 5.93
N ASP A 41 -2.32 16.84 6.77
CA ASP A 41 -3.07 15.98 7.70
C ASP A 41 -3.82 16.82 8.75
N ASP A 42 -3.17 17.85 9.30
CA ASP A 42 -3.76 18.79 10.27
C ASP A 42 -4.85 19.69 9.67
N ALA A 43 -4.94 19.77 8.34
CA ALA A 43 -6.01 20.48 7.66
C ALA A 43 -7.37 19.79 7.89
N ASP A 44 -8.46 20.56 7.75
CA ASP A 44 -9.83 20.11 8.03
C ASP A 44 -9.99 19.43 9.42
N GLY A 45 -9.21 19.90 10.40
CA GLY A 45 -9.26 19.38 11.77
C GLY A 45 -8.66 17.99 11.94
N GLY A 46 -7.73 17.57 11.09
CA GLY A 46 -7.06 16.26 11.20
C GLY A 46 -7.59 15.19 10.24
N TYR A 47 -8.46 15.55 9.29
CA TYR A 47 -9.20 14.59 8.47
C TYR A 47 -8.96 14.71 6.96
N ALA A 48 -8.25 15.76 6.50
CA ALA A 48 -8.13 16.05 5.07
C ALA A 48 -7.45 14.91 4.27
N LEU A 49 -6.50 14.18 4.87
CA LEU A 49 -5.82 13.06 4.21
C LEU A 49 -6.49 11.70 4.41
N GLN A 50 -7.57 11.60 5.20
CA GLN A 50 -8.12 10.30 5.63
C GLN A 50 -8.47 9.38 4.44
N ASP A 51 -9.17 9.92 3.44
CA ASP A 51 -9.56 9.18 2.24
C ASP A 51 -8.34 8.76 1.42
N ALA A 52 -7.43 9.70 1.18
CA ALA A 52 -6.21 9.43 0.41
C ALA A 52 -5.31 8.38 1.09
N ARG A 53 -5.16 8.44 2.42
CA ARG A 53 -4.44 7.45 3.24
C ARG A 53 -5.08 6.08 3.12
N SER A 54 -6.40 6.00 3.22
CA SER A 54 -7.15 4.74 3.13
C SER A 54 -6.98 4.08 1.76
N GLU A 55 -7.11 4.86 0.69
CA GLU A 55 -6.91 4.41 -0.70
C GLU A 55 -5.49 3.86 -0.92
N ILE A 56 -4.45 4.59 -0.51
CA ILE A 56 -3.07 4.08 -0.62
C ILE A 56 -2.88 2.82 0.23
N ARG A 57 -3.36 2.82 1.48
CA ARG A 57 -3.21 1.70 2.42
C ARG A 57 -3.77 0.39 1.86
N CYS A 58 -4.90 0.43 1.14
CA CYS A 58 -5.60 -0.75 0.64
C CYS A 58 -5.38 -1.09 -0.85
N SER A 59 -4.66 -0.26 -1.61
CA SER A 59 -4.49 -0.43 -3.07
C SER A 59 -3.28 -1.27 -3.50
N GLY A 60 -2.37 -1.60 -2.57
CA GLY A 60 -1.15 -2.34 -2.88
C GLY A 60 -1.40 -3.74 -3.44
N ILE A 61 -0.50 -4.22 -4.30
CA ILE A 61 -0.50 -5.60 -4.80
C ILE A 61 0.07 -6.55 -3.76
N GLU A 62 -0.58 -7.69 -3.54
CA GLU A 62 -0.09 -8.70 -2.60
C GLU A 62 1.25 -9.28 -3.08
N THR A 63 2.24 -9.25 -2.20
CA THR A 63 3.59 -9.78 -2.46
C THR A 63 3.69 -11.24 -2.07
N ASN A 64 4.81 -11.88 -2.42
CA ASN A 64 5.18 -13.21 -1.94
C ASN A 64 5.88 -13.20 -0.56
N ILE A 65 5.98 -12.03 0.09
CA ILE A 65 6.59 -11.90 1.41
C ILE A 65 5.57 -12.29 2.46
N ARG A 66 6.01 -13.07 3.45
CA ARG A 66 5.12 -13.49 4.53
C ARG A 66 4.78 -12.27 5.41
N PRO A 67 3.49 -11.96 5.62
CA PRO A 67 3.11 -10.87 6.51
C PRO A 67 3.40 -11.20 7.98
N PRO A 68 3.55 -10.18 8.84
CA PRO A 68 3.50 -10.35 10.28
C PRO A 68 2.20 -11.06 10.72
N SER A 69 2.26 -11.79 11.83
CA SER A 69 1.09 -12.45 12.40
C SER A 69 0.51 -11.65 13.57
N SER A 70 -0.81 -11.56 13.65
CA SER A 70 -1.52 -11.00 14.80
C SER A 70 -2.67 -11.93 15.24
N SER A 71 -2.96 -11.96 16.54
CA SER A 71 -4.13 -12.66 17.09
C SER A 71 -5.43 -11.87 16.90
N HIS A 72 -5.33 -10.58 16.60
CA HIS A 72 -6.46 -9.66 16.50
C HIS A 72 -6.77 -9.26 15.06
N TYR A 73 -5.74 -9.14 14.24
CA TYR A 73 -5.84 -8.65 12.87
C TYR A 73 -5.30 -9.66 11.87
N GLU A 74 -5.88 -9.65 10.67
CA GLU A 74 -5.30 -10.29 9.51
C GLU A 74 -4.33 -9.33 8.82
N ALA A 75 -3.38 -9.87 8.08
CA ALA A 75 -2.32 -9.08 7.44
C ALA A 75 -1.98 -9.62 6.06
N LYS A 76 -1.62 -8.71 5.16
CA LYS A 76 -0.98 -8.99 3.88
C LYS A 76 0.26 -8.12 3.74
N SER A 77 1.35 -8.68 3.22
CA SER A 77 2.48 -7.87 2.76
C SER A 77 2.15 -7.40 1.36
N VAL A 78 1.90 -6.12 1.20
CA VAL A 78 1.52 -5.50 -0.08
C VAL A 78 2.61 -4.55 -0.55
N ALA A 79 2.61 -4.21 -1.83
CA ALA A 79 3.54 -3.26 -2.42
C ALA A 79 2.92 -2.43 -3.53
N ALA A 80 3.52 -1.28 -3.82
CA ALA A 80 3.21 -0.46 -4.97
C ALA A 80 4.48 0.14 -5.58
N GLN A 81 4.42 0.44 -6.87
CA GLN A 81 5.50 1.15 -7.55
C GLN A 81 5.35 2.66 -7.29
N TYR A 82 6.41 3.27 -6.78
CA TYR A 82 6.51 4.71 -6.60
C TYR A 82 6.86 5.40 -7.93
N ILE A 83 6.62 6.71 -8.04
CA ILE A 83 6.73 7.48 -9.30
C ILE A 83 8.13 7.46 -9.94
N ASP A 84 9.17 7.17 -9.16
CA ASP A 84 10.55 7.03 -9.65
C ASP A 84 10.87 5.61 -10.19
N GLY A 85 9.89 4.71 -10.16
CA GLY A 85 9.99 3.32 -10.59
C GLY A 85 10.42 2.33 -9.49
N SER A 86 10.88 2.80 -8.32
CA SER A 86 11.18 1.95 -7.18
C SER A 86 9.92 1.36 -6.56
N TRP A 87 10.05 0.23 -5.85
CA TRP A 87 8.92 -0.43 -5.19
C TRP A 87 8.98 -0.20 -3.69
N VAL A 88 7.82 0.07 -3.10
CA VAL A 88 7.65 0.24 -1.66
C VAL A 88 6.65 -0.80 -1.17
N GLY A 89 7.03 -1.54 -0.14
CA GLY A 89 6.18 -2.52 0.54
C GLY A 89 5.77 -2.06 1.93
N TRP A 90 4.59 -2.51 2.38
CA TRP A 90 4.08 -2.27 3.73
C TRP A 90 3.17 -3.43 4.18
N THR A 91 2.82 -3.44 5.46
CA THR A 91 1.84 -4.39 6.01
C THR A 91 0.44 -3.79 5.89
N TYR A 92 -0.41 -4.42 5.09
CA TYR A 92 -1.84 -4.11 5.07
C TYR A 92 -2.56 -4.92 6.15
N TRP A 93 -2.84 -4.28 7.28
CA TRP A 93 -3.68 -4.82 8.36
C TRP A 93 -5.17 -4.67 8.03
N TYR A 94 -5.95 -5.72 8.29
CA TYR A 94 -7.40 -5.73 8.10
C TYR A 94 -8.08 -6.72 9.07
N GLY A 95 -9.43 -6.76 9.09
CA GLY A 95 -10.17 -7.61 10.02
C GLY A 95 -10.37 -6.94 11.39
N GLY A 96 -10.26 -7.69 12.50
CA GLY A 96 -10.43 -7.14 13.86
C GLY A 96 -11.87 -7.17 14.42
N GLY A 97 -12.84 -7.66 13.65
CA GLY A 97 -14.24 -7.75 14.08
C GLY A 97 -14.93 -6.38 14.18
N LYS A 98 -16.07 -6.31 14.87
CA LYS A 98 -16.92 -5.10 14.94
C LYS A 98 -16.23 -3.87 15.54
N HIS A 99 -15.22 -4.08 16.38
CA HIS A 99 -14.49 -3.03 17.11
C HIS A 99 -13.02 -2.95 16.69
N GLY A 100 -12.65 -3.56 15.56
CA GLY A 100 -11.31 -3.44 15.02
C GLY A 100 -11.15 -2.10 14.32
N GLU A 101 -10.00 -1.46 14.54
CA GLU A 101 -9.59 -0.22 13.87
C GLU A 101 -8.25 -0.45 13.16
N PRO A 102 -8.19 -1.37 12.17
CA PRO A 102 -6.94 -1.67 11.47
C PRO A 102 -6.35 -0.46 10.72
N GLU A 103 -7.16 0.55 10.40
CA GLU A 103 -6.76 1.82 9.81
C GLU A 103 -5.98 2.73 10.78
N ALA A 104 -6.10 2.50 12.09
CA ALA A 104 -5.36 3.25 13.11
C ALA A 104 -3.98 2.64 13.42
N ILE A 105 -3.66 1.47 12.86
CA ILE A 105 -2.33 0.87 12.98
C ILE A 105 -1.37 1.66 12.11
N ASP A 106 -0.24 2.09 12.68
CA ASP A 106 0.82 2.73 11.91
C ASP A 106 1.40 1.71 10.93
N TRP A 107 1.26 2.00 9.64
CA TRP A 107 1.64 1.11 8.54
C TRP A 107 2.70 1.73 7.64
N MET A 108 2.96 3.04 7.79
CA MET A 108 3.94 3.76 6.99
C MET A 108 5.33 3.68 7.63
N ASP A 109 5.44 3.64 8.97
CA ASP A 109 6.72 3.52 9.69
C ASP A 109 7.45 2.19 9.39
N GLU A 110 6.69 1.11 9.21
CA GLU A 110 7.18 -0.23 8.88
C GLU A 110 7.42 -0.43 7.37
N ALA A 111 7.27 0.61 6.55
CA ALA A 111 7.47 0.49 5.12
C ALA A 111 8.92 0.18 4.74
N TYR A 112 9.10 -0.58 3.66
CA TYR A 112 10.41 -1.04 3.21
C TYR A 112 10.56 -0.99 1.69
N ASP A 113 11.79 -0.75 1.22
CA ASP A 113 12.11 -0.83 -0.20
C ASP A 113 12.09 -2.27 -0.69
N LEU A 114 11.62 -2.46 -1.93
CA LEU A 114 11.51 -3.75 -2.58
C LEU A 114 12.23 -3.76 -3.93
N ASN A 115 12.82 -4.92 -4.25
CA ASN A 115 13.26 -5.23 -5.60
C ASN A 115 12.22 -6.13 -6.25
N CYS A 116 11.64 -5.68 -7.37
CA CYS A 116 10.67 -6.46 -8.15
C CYS A 116 11.32 -6.97 -9.44
N GLU A 117 11.24 -8.27 -9.68
CA GLU A 117 11.60 -8.89 -10.95
C GLU A 117 10.32 -9.35 -11.65
N GLU A 118 9.89 -8.63 -12.69
CA GLU A 118 8.69 -8.99 -13.45
C GLU A 118 9.03 -10.02 -14.54
N LYS A 119 8.31 -11.14 -14.54
CA LYS A 119 8.40 -12.19 -15.56
C LYS A 119 7.01 -12.58 -16.05
N GLN A 120 6.74 -12.33 -17.33
CA GLN A 120 5.52 -12.83 -17.98
C GLN A 120 5.71 -14.31 -18.33
N VAL A 121 4.90 -15.19 -17.73
CA VAL A 121 4.97 -16.65 -17.95
C VAL A 121 3.65 -17.13 -18.54
N THR A 122 3.70 -17.78 -19.71
CA THR A 122 2.54 -18.48 -20.30
C THR A 122 2.62 -19.96 -19.97
N VAL A 123 1.63 -20.51 -19.27
CA VAL A 123 1.59 -21.93 -18.87
C VAL A 123 0.45 -22.66 -19.58
N THR A 124 0.75 -23.75 -20.28
CA THR A 124 -0.27 -24.69 -20.78
C THR A 124 -0.32 -25.90 -19.85
N GLN A 125 -1.37 -26.01 -19.04
CA GLN A 125 -1.59 -27.18 -18.18
C GLN A 125 -2.47 -28.21 -18.91
N ARG A 126 -2.00 -29.47 -19.00
CA ARG A 126 -2.76 -30.60 -19.56
C ARG A 126 -2.82 -31.72 -18.52
N THR A 127 -4.04 -32.09 -18.14
CA THR A 127 -4.29 -33.22 -17.24
C THR A 127 -4.95 -34.33 -18.03
N PHE A 128 -4.42 -35.54 -17.95
CA PHE A 128 -4.94 -36.72 -18.64
C PHE A 128 -5.39 -37.76 -17.62
N THR A 129 -6.60 -38.29 -17.81
CA THR A 129 -7.11 -39.44 -17.06
C THR A 129 -7.29 -40.62 -18.01
N ARG A 130 -7.17 -41.84 -17.48
CA ARG A 130 -7.39 -43.07 -18.25
C ARG A 130 -8.87 -43.45 -18.11
N PRO A 131 -9.57 -43.85 -19.18
CA PRO A 131 -10.94 -44.33 -19.07
C PRO A 131 -11.02 -45.60 -18.21
N PRO A 132 -12.11 -45.82 -17.45
CA PRO A 132 -12.28 -47.04 -16.67
C PRO A 132 -12.31 -48.26 -17.59
N THR A 133 -11.48 -49.26 -17.28
CA THR A 133 -11.44 -50.53 -18.02
C THR A 133 -12.75 -51.28 -17.80
N THR A 134 -13.57 -51.44 -18.85
CA THR A 134 -14.67 -52.40 -18.83
C THR A 134 -14.09 -53.78 -19.16
N ALA A 135 -14.24 -54.73 -18.23
CA ALA A 135 -13.81 -56.12 -18.38
C ALA A 135 -14.73 -56.91 -19.31
#